data_AF-A0AAV4FAS0-F1
#
_entry.id   AF-A0AAV4FAS0-F1
#
_cell.length_a   1.000
_cell.length_b   1.000
_cell.length_c   1.000
_cell.angle_alpha   90.00
_cell.angle_beta   90.00
_cell.angle_gamma   90.00
#
_symmetry.space_group_name_H-M   'P 1'
#
loop_
_entity.id
_entity.type
_entity.pdbx_description
1 polymer ?
#
loop_
_entity_poly.entity_id
_entity_poly.type
_entity_poly.pdbx_seq_one_letter_code
_entity_poly.pdbx_strand_id
1 'polypeptide(L)'
;MYSTSLSESKVVVLAVVVVVVVVVVVVVVVVVVALVVVVAVHVIVVVIVHVIVEVAVVVVVVVVVVVVVVVVVVVVVVVEVDVIVVVVVEFSSCGSSSSTFEVVAAIIAARVVGVEVVVVVVVLAVAAAVVVVVIVVVGIVGVVVVVVAVVVVVVVVVVVVVVVVFVWLPPLFILVLVVVVAAVEVVVVVVVVVVVVVVVVVVVVVVVVVVVVVVVVVVVVAVAVREFQNGRRKCTRINTTVSPGLIV
;
A
#
# COMPACT_ATOMS: atom_id res chain seq x y z
N MET A 1 -80.70 -16.58 -35.88
CA MET A 1 -79.68 -16.13 -34.89
C MET A 1 -79.18 -17.36 -34.16
N TYR A 2 -78.03 -17.89 -34.57
CA TYR A 2 -77.34 -18.95 -33.85
C TYR A 2 -76.86 -18.37 -32.52
N SER A 3 -77.54 -18.73 -31.43
CA SER A 3 -77.03 -18.52 -30.08
C SER A 3 -75.80 -19.40 -29.93
N THR A 4 -74.64 -18.85 -30.23
CA THR A 4 -73.35 -19.46 -29.91
C THR A 4 -73.26 -19.58 -28.40
N SER A 5 -73.69 -20.72 -27.88
CA SER A 5 -73.20 -21.32 -26.65
C SER A 5 -71.71 -21.60 -26.84
N LEU A 6 -70.90 -20.55 -26.79
CA LEU A 6 -69.49 -20.68 -26.42
C LEU A 6 -69.52 -21.30 -25.03
N SER A 7 -69.28 -22.61 -25.02
CA SER A 7 -69.30 -23.44 -23.82
C SER A 7 -68.42 -22.78 -22.76
N GLU A 8 -68.91 -22.69 -21.53
CA GLU A 8 -68.20 -22.20 -20.33
C GLU A 8 -66.75 -22.73 -20.25
N SER A 9 -66.51 -23.92 -20.78
CA SER A 9 -65.19 -24.53 -20.99
C SER A 9 -64.20 -23.71 -21.83
N LYS A 10 -64.63 -22.97 -22.86
CA LYS A 10 -63.75 -22.14 -23.70
C LYS A 10 -63.26 -20.88 -22.99
N VAL A 11 -64.11 -20.30 -22.12
CA VAL A 11 -63.74 -19.11 -21.33
C VAL A 11 -62.71 -19.48 -20.26
N VAL A 12 -62.90 -20.62 -19.57
CA VAL A 12 -61.92 -21.13 -18.60
C VAL A 12 -60.59 -21.46 -19.28
N VAL A 13 -60.60 -22.13 -20.43
CA VAL A 13 -59.38 -22.43 -21.19
C VAL A 13 -58.65 -21.15 -21.62
N LEU A 14 -59.36 -20.14 -22.12
CA LEU A 14 -58.75 -18.86 -22.50
C LEU A 14 -58.14 -18.15 -21.29
N ALA A 15 -58.85 -18.10 -20.15
CA ALA A 15 -58.35 -17.49 -18.93
C ALA A 15 -57.10 -18.21 -18.39
N VAL A 16 -57.10 -19.55 -18.37
CA VAL A 16 -55.93 -20.35 -17.96
C VAL A 16 -54.75 -20.10 -18.91
N VAL A 17 -54.97 -20.05 -20.23
CA VAL A 17 -53.92 -19.75 -21.20
C VAL A 17 -53.35 -18.35 -20.97
N VAL A 18 -54.18 -17.33 -20.74
CA VAL A 18 -53.72 -15.95 -20.47
C VAL A 18 -52.91 -15.89 -19.18
N VAL A 19 -53.38 -16.50 -18.09
CA VAL A 19 -52.64 -16.54 -16.81
C VAL A 19 -51.31 -17.26 -16.98
N VAL A 20 -51.28 -18.41 -17.66
CA VAL A 20 -50.05 -19.16 -17.93
C VAL A 20 -49.08 -18.34 -18.77
N VAL A 21 -49.56 -17.67 -19.83
CA VAL A 21 -48.71 -16.81 -20.68
C VAL A 21 -48.15 -15.63 -19.87
N VAL A 22 -48.97 -14.96 -19.05
CA VAL A 22 -48.51 -13.87 -18.18
C VAL A 22 -47.45 -14.38 -17.20
N VAL A 23 -47.69 -15.49 -16.51
CA VAL A 23 -46.73 -16.07 -15.57
C VAL A 23 -45.43 -16.44 -16.29
N VAL A 24 -45.49 -17.08 -17.46
CA VAL A 24 -44.30 -17.42 -18.26
C VAL A 24 -43.55 -16.17 -18.68
N VAL A 25 -44.24 -15.13 -19.16
CA VAL A 25 -43.62 -13.86 -19.55
C VAL A 25 -42.92 -13.21 -18.36
N VAL A 26 -43.56 -13.14 -17.18
CA VAL A 26 -42.91 -12.52 -16.02
C VAL A 26 -41.74 -13.37 -15.52
N VAL A 27 -41.84 -14.70 -15.53
CA VAL A 27 -40.72 -15.59 -15.20
C VAL A 27 -39.55 -15.37 -16.17
N VAL A 28 -39.81 -15.31 -17.48
CA VAL A 28 -38.77 -15.04 -18.50
C VAL A 28 -38.13 -13.66 -18.27
N VAL A 29 -38.93 -12.62 -18.00
CA VAL A 29 -38.41 -11.27 -17.70
C VAL A 29 -37.54 -11.28 -16.45
N VAL A 30 -37.97 -11.94 -15.36
CA VAL A 30 -37.19 -12.06 -14.13
C VAL A 30 -35.87 -12.80 -14.37
N VAL A 31 -35.89 -13.90 -15.14
CA VAL A 31 -34.68 -14.66 -15.48
C VAL A 31 -33.72 -13.84 -16.33
N VAL A 32 -34.21 -13.13 -17.35
CA VAL A 32 -33.37 -12.26 -18.19
C VAL A 32 -32.76 -11.13 -17.37
N VAL A 33 -33.56 -10.46 -16.53
CA VAL A 33 -33.06 -9.40 -15.64
C VAL A 33 -32.01 -9.95 -14.67
N ALA A 34 -32.25 -11.11 -14.05
CA ALA A 34 -31.29 -11.75 -13.17
C ALA A 34 -29.98 -12.11 -13.89
N LEU A 35 -30.05 -12.67 -15.10
CA LEU A 35 -28.86 -12.98 -15.92
C LEU A 35 -28.07 -11.73 -16.27
N VAL A 36 -28.74 -10.64 -16.69
CA VAL A 36 -28.08 -9.35 -16.99
C VAL A 36 -27.36 -8.80 -15.76
N VAL A 37 -28.00 -8.86 -14.59
CA VAL A 37 -27.38 -8.41 -13.33
C VAL A 37 -26.16 -9.26 -12.99
N VAL A 38 -26.25 -10.59 -13.06
CA VAL A 38 -25.11 -11.48 -12.78
C VAL A 38 -23.95 -11.21 -13.73
N VAL A 39 -24.21 -11.06 -15.03
CA VAL A 39 -23.18 -10.73 -16.02
C VAL A 39 -22.56 -9.37 -15.73
N ALA A 40 -23.37 -8.35 -15.43
CA ALA A 40 -22.86 -7.01 -15.09
C ALA A 40 -21.97 -7.04 -13.85
N VAL A 41 -22.41 -7.71 -12.79
CA VAL A 41 -21.63 -7.90 -11.55
C VAL A 41 -20.31 -8.62 -11.85
N HIS A 42 -20.36 -9.71 -12.63
CA HIS A 42 -19.15 -10.45 -12.99
C HIS A 42 -18.17 -9.60 -13.80
N VAL A 43 -18.64 -8.85 -14.81
CA VAL A 43 -17.81 -7.94 -15.61
C VAL A 43 -17.18 -6.85 -14.72
N ILE A 44 -17.94 -6.24 -13.82
CA ILE A 44 -17.43 -5.23 -12.88
C ILE A 44 -16.32 -5.82 -12.01
N VAL A 45 -16.53 -7.02 -11.45
CA VAL A 45 -15.55 -7.69 -10.61
C VAL A 45 -14.27 -8.03 -11.40
N VAL A 46 -14.40 -8.59 -12.60
CA VAL A 46 -13.23 -8.94 -13.44
C VAL A 46 -12.42 -7.71 -13.82
N VAL A 47 -13.08 -6.62 -14.23
CA VAL A 47 -12.40 -5.35 -14.56
C VAL A 47 -11.67 -4.79 -13.33
N ILE A 48 -12.32 -4.79 -12.18
CA ILE A 48 -11.74 -4.29 -10.93
C ILE A 48 -10.52 -5.11 -10.50
N VAL A 49 -10.63 -6.44 -10.54
CA VAL A 49 -9.51 -7.32 -10.19
C VAL A 49 -8.35 -7.10 -11.16
N HIS A 50 -8.63 -6.99 -12.46
CA HIS A 50 -7.60 -6.73 -13.46
C HIS A 50 -6.87 -5.39 -13.21
N VAL A 51 -7.61 -4.29 -13.00
CA VAL A 51 -7.03 -2.97 -12.71
C VAL A 51 -6.20 -3.00 -11.41
N ILE A 52 -6.67 -3.66 -10.36
CA ILE A 52 -5.91 -3.79 -9.09
C ILE A 52 -4.60 -4.55 -9.34
N VAL A 53 -4.65 -5.65 -10.11
CA VAL A 53 -3.45 -6.44 -10.43
C VAL A 53 -2.47 -5.63 -11.27
N GLU A 54 -2.95 -4.93 -12.31
CA GLU A 54 -2.09 -4.07 -13.15
C GLU A 54 -1.41 -2.98 -12.32
N VAL A 55 -2.16 -2.26 -11.49
CA VAL A 55 -1.62 -1.22 -10.60
C VAL A 55 -0.60 -1.82 -9.63
N ALA A 56 -0.88 -2.97 -9.02
CA ALA A 56 0.04 -3.64 -8.12
C ALA A 56 1.35 -4.04 -8.84
N VAL A 57 1.28 -4.56 -10.07
CA VAL A 57 2.45 -4.89 -10.87
C VAL A 57 3.28 -3.65 -11.20
N VAL A 58 2.64 -2.57 -11.67
CA VAL A 58 3.33 -1.29 -11.96
C VAL A 58 4.05 -0.79 -10.71
N VAL A 59 3.37 -0.83 -9.57
CA VAL A 59 3.91 -0.40 -8.29
C VAL A 59 5.12 -1.24 -7.87
N VAL A 60 5.03 -2.57 -7.95
CA VAL A 60 6.16 -3.46 -7.62
C VAL A 60 7.34 -3.17 -8.55
N VAL A 61 7.11 -2.99 -9.85
CA VAL A 61 8.17 -2.65 -10.81
C VAL A 61 8.84 -1.33 -10.45
N VAL A 62 8.07 -0.27 -10.15
CA VAL A 62 8.61 1.03 -9.75
C VAL A 62 9.47 0.90 -8.49
N VAL A 63 8.97 0.18 -7.47
CA VAL A 63 9.73 -0.05 -6.23
C VAL A 63 11.03 -0.78 -6.50
N VAL A 64 11.02 -1.84 -7.31
CA VAL A 64 12.22 -2.58 -7.68
C VAL A 64 13.21 -1.67 -8.41
N VAL A 65 12.76 -0.86 -9.37
CA VAL A 65 13.62 0.08 -10.09
C VAL A 65 14.23 1.10 -9.13
N VAL A 66 13.45 1.67 -8.21
CA VAL A 66 13.96 2.62 -7.20
C VAL A 66 15.01 1.95 -6.33
N VAL A 67 14.76 0.75 -5.82
CA VAL A 67 15.73 0.00 -5.01
C VAL A 67 17.02 -0.25 -5.79
N VAL A 68 16.93 -0.67 -7.05
CA VAL A 68 18.10 -0.91 -7.91
C VAL A 68 18.89 0.39 -8.13
N VAL A 69 18.23 1.49 -8.50
CA VAL A 69 18.89 2.80 -8.69
C VAL A 69 19.59 3.24 -7.41
N VAL A 70 18.91 3.12 -6.29
CA VAL A 70 19.43 3.48 -4.97
C VAL A 70 20.66 2.64 -4.60
N VAL A 71 20.63 1.33 -4.83
CA VAL A 71 21.79 0.45 -4.61
C VAL A 71 22.94 0.83 -5.52
N VAL A 72 22.69 1.09 -6.81
CA VAL A 72 23.73 1.52 -7.76
C VAL A 72 24.37 2.83 -7.32
N VAL A 73 23.58 3.82 -6.89
CA VAL A 73 24.10 5.09 -6.38
C VAL A 73 24.98 4.88 -5.15
N VAL A 74 24.56 4.03 -4.20
CA VAL A 74 25.37 3.71 -3.03
C VAL A 74 26.69 3.06 -3.43
N VAL A 75 26.66 2.09 -4.34
CA VAL A 75 27.87 1.41 -4.81
C VAL A 75 28.81 2.39 -5.48
N VAL A 76 28.30 3.27 -6.35
CA VAL A 76 29.12 4.29 -7.02
C VAL A 76 29.75 5.23 -6.00
N VAL A 77 28.98 5.73 -5.02
CA VAL A 77 29.51 6.63 -3.98
C VAL A 77 30.58 5.95 -3.13
N VAL A 78 30.38 4.68 -2.73
CA VAL A 78 31.39 3.92 -1.98
C VAL A 78 32.67 3.76 -2.81
N VAL A 79 32.55 3.37 -4.08
CA VAL A 79 33.71 3.22 -4.98
C VAL A 79 34.43 4.55 -5.21
N GLU A 80 33.70 5.65 -5.40
CA GLU A 80 34.30 6.98 -5.55
C GLU A 80 35.08 7.40 -4.31
N VAL A 81 34.54 7.13 -3.11
CA VAL A 81 35.21 7.43 -1.84
C VAL A 81 36.47 6.56 -1.65
N ASP A 82 36.39 5.27 -1.93
CA ASP A 82 37.54 4.34 -1.85
C ASP A 82 38.71 4.81 -2.73
N VAL A 83 38.43 5.21 -3.98
CA VAL A 83 39.46 5.68 -4.92
C VAL A 83 40.13 6.96 -4.42
N ILE A 84 39.36 7.92 -3.89
CA ILE A 84 39.92 9.17 -3.34
C ILE A 84 40.84 8.88 -2.15
N VAL A 85 40.44 7.98 -1.26
CA VAL A 85 41.25 7.60 -0.09
C VAL A 85 42.57 6.98 -0.53
N VAL A 86 42.55 6.00 -1.43
CA VAL A 86 43.76 5.34 -1.92
C VAL A 86 44.74 6.35 -2.52
N VAL A 87 44.24 7.26 -3.36
CA VAL A 87 45.05 8.30 -4.02
C VAL A 87 45.66 9.26 -2.99
N VAL A 88 44.90 9.69 -1.97
CA VAL A 88 45.41 10.58 -0.92
C VAL A 88 46.47 9.89 -0.04
N VAL A 89 46.32 8.60 0.26
CA VAL A 89 47.33 7.85 1.03
C VAL A 89 48.65 7.79 0.25
N GLU A 90 48.61 7.56 -1.06
CA GLU A 90 49.79 7.47 -1.91
C GLU A 90 50.56 8.80 -2.02
N PHE A 91 49.87 9.93 -2.08
CA PHE A 91 50.55 11.24 -2.09
C PHE A 91 51.08 11.66 -0.70
N SER A 92 50.44 11.20 0.38
CA SER A 92 50.86 11.54 1.75
C SER A 92 52.15 10.85 2.20
N SER A 93 52.51 9.72 1.59
CA SER A 93 53.72 8.94 1.92
C SER A 93 55.00 9.51 1.27
N CYS A 94 54.89 10.42 0.29
CA CYS A 94 56.04 11.08 -0.32
C CYS A 94 56.51 12.35 0.42
N GLY A 95 55.76 12.85 1.40
CA GLY A 95 55.96 14.20 1.94
C GLY A 95 56.61 14.33 3.33
N SER A 96 56.56 13.33 4.22
CA SER A 96 56.93 13.61 5.63
C SER A 96 57.27 12.42 6.53
N SER A 97 58.29 12.64 7.35
CA SER A 97 58.89 11.75 8.34
C SER A 97 57.96 11.32 9.50
N SER A 98 57.43 10.09 9.37
CA SER A 98 57.55 8.94 10.29
C SER A 98 56.89 8.85 11.68
N SER A 99 55.91 9.66 12.10
CA SER A 99 55.09 9.24 13.28
C SER A 99 53.71 9.89 13.42
N THR A 100 53.55 11.12 12.94
CA THR A 100 52.24 11.80 12.94
C THR A 100 51.34 11.37 11.77
N PHE A 101 51.93 10.87 10.69
CA PHE A 101 51.21 10.47 9.47
C PHE A 101 50.41 9.17 9.62
N GLU A 102 50.95 8.18 10.34
CA GLU A 102 50.24 6.92 10.56
C GLU A 102 48.95 7.14 11.36
N VAL A 103 48.99 8.05 12.34
CA VAL A 103 47.82 8.36 13.17
C VAL A 103 46.76 9.12 12.38
N VAL A 104 47.14 10.06 11.51
CA VAL A 104 46.19 10.82 10.67
C VAL A 104 45.57 9.93 9.59
N ALA A 105 46.37 9.08 8.93
CA ALA A 105 45.88 8.14 7.93
C ALA A 105 44.90 7.11 8.54
N ALA A 106 45.20 6.59 9.74
CA ALA A 106 44.30 5.68 10.45
C ALA A 106 42.98 6.36 10.88
N ILE A 107 43.02 7.65 11.26
CA ILE A 107 41.81 8.41 11.61
C ILE A 107 40.95 8.68 10.37
N ILE A 108 41.55 8.99 9.22
CA ILE A 108 40.82 9.23 7.97
C ILE A 108 40.20 7.92 7.48
N ALA A 109 40.95 6.82 7.47
CA ALA A 109 40.43 5.50 7.10
C ALA A 109 39.26 5.05 8.00
N ALA A 110 39.36 5.28 9.31
CA ALA A 110 38.26 4.96 10.25
C ALA A 110 37.01 5.85 10.05
N ARG A 111 37.17 7.09 9.60
CA ARG A 111 36.05 8.00 9.30
C ARG A 111 35.26 7.59 8.07
N VAL A 112 35.96 7.09 7.04
CA VAL A 112 35.38 6.68 5.76
C VAL A 112 34.49 5.45 5.94
N VAL A 113 34.99 4.41 6.61
CA VAL A 113 34.21 3.21 6.93
C VAL A 113 32.96 3.56 7.76
N GLY A 114 33.09 4.50 8.71
CA GLY A 114 31.95 4.99 9.48
C GLY A 114 30.87 5.62 8.60
N VAL A 115 31.26 6.53 7.70
CA VAL A 115 30.34 7.25 6.80
C VAL A 115 29.67 6.29 5.81
N GLU A 116 30.42 5.36 5.23
CA GLU A 116 29.87 4.37 4.29
C GLU A 116 28.80 3.50 4.94
N VAL A 117 29.06 3.01 6.16
CA VAL A 117 28.07 2.23 6.91
C VAL A 117 26.84 3.07 7.23
N VAL A 118 26.99 4.35 7.61
CA VAL A 118 25.84 5.25 7.83
C VAL A 118 25.03 5.41 6.53
N VAL A 119 25.70 5.67 5.42
CA VAL A 119 25.05 5.91 4.12
C VAL A 119 24.31 4.66 3.67
N VAL A 120 24.94 3.48 3.73
CA VAL A 120 24.30 2.20 3.36
C VAL A 120 23.06 1.93 4.23
N VAL A 121 23.17 2.13 5.55
CA VAL A 121 22.07 1.89 6.49
C VAL A 121 20.91 2.87 6.26
N VAL A 122 21.21 4.16 6.11
CA VAL A 122 20.19 5.19 5.83
C VAL A 122 19.50 4.91 4.52
N VAL A 123 20.27 4.57 3.49
CA VAL A 123 19.75 4.31 2.15
C VAL A 123 18.88 3.05 2.12
N LEU A 124 19.31 1.95 2.75
CA LEU A 124 18.51 0.74 2.89
C LEU A 124 17.21 1.02 3.67
N ALA A 125 17.29 1.82 4.74
CA ALA A 125 16.12 2.19 5.54
C ALA A 125 15.12 3.04 4.74
N VAL A 126 15.60 4.01 3.97
CA VAL A 126 14.76 4.83 3.08
C VAL A 126 14.11 3.95 2.01
N ALA A 127 14.87 3.06 1.37
CA ALA A 127 14.34 2.14 0.37
C ALA A 127 13.23 1.24 0.96
N ALA A 128 13.46 0.65 2.14
CA ALA A 128 12.46 -0.16 2.82
C ALA A 128 11.21 0.66 3.20
N ALA A 129 11.39 1.90 3.67
CA ALA A 129 10.27 2.80 3.99
C ALA A 129 9.40 3.10 2.75
N VAL A 130 10.02 3.37 1.61
CA VAL A 130 9.31 3.61 0.34
C VAL A 130 8.51 2.37 -0.07
N VAL A 131 9.11 1.18 -0.01
CA VAL A 131 8.42 -0.08 -0.32
C VAL A 131 7.16 -0.24 0.55
N VAL A 132 7.29 -0.02 1.86
CA VAL A 132 6.18 -0.16 2.82
C VAL A 132 5.06 0.84 2.52
N VAL A 133 5.39 2.12 2.33
CA VAL A 133 4.40 3.16 2.00
C VAL A 133 3.66 2.80 0.73
N VAL A 134 4.39 2.36 -0.29
CA VAL A 134 3.84 2.04 -1.59
C VAL A 134 2.91 0.81 -1.53
N ILE A 135 3.28 -0.25 -0.80
CA ILE A 135 2.41 -1.41 -0.57
C ILE A 135 1.15 -1.00 0.19
N VAL A 136 1.29 -0.16 1.20
CA VAL A 136 0.17 0.33 2.01
C VAL A 136 -0.80 1.14 1.16
N VAL A 137 -0.30 2.03 0.29
CA VAL A 137 -1.12 2.80 -0.65
C VAL A 137 -1.86 1.88 -1.62
N VAL A 138 -1.20 0.88 -2.22
CA VAL A 138 -1.87 -0.10 -3.09
C VAL A 138 -2.93 -0.89 -2.33
N GLY A 139 -2.65 -1.29 -1.09
CA GLY A 139 -3.61 -1.95 -0.22
C GLY A 139 -4.86 -1.10 0.03
N ILE A 140 -4.67 0.18 0.37
CA ILE A 140 -5.79 1.14 0.54
C ILE A 140 -6.61 1.23 -0.75
N VAL A 141 -5.95 1.45 -1.88
CA VAL A 141 -6.63 1.60 -3.18
C VAL A 141 -7.41 0.33 -3.51
N GLY A 142 -6.83 -0.85 -3.33
CA GLY A 142 -7.52 -2.12 -3.53
C GLY A 142 -8.76 -2.27 -2.65
N VAL A 143 -8.67 -1.94 -1.36
CA VAL A 143 -9.80 -1.97 -0.43
C VAL A 143 -10.90 -0.99 -0.86
N VAL A 144 -10.55 0.24 -1.23
CA VAL A 144 -11.51 1.25 -1.68
C VAL A 144 -12.24 0.77 -2.94
N VAL A 145 -11.51 0.23 -3.92
CA VAL A 145 -12.13 -0.25 -5.17
C VAL A 145 -13.06 -1.44 -4.90
N VAL A 146 -12.67 -2.39 -4.04
CA VAL A 146 -13.54 -3.52 -3.63
C VAL A 146 -14.81 -3.02 -2.94
N VAL A 147 -14.67 -2.06 -2.02
CA VAL A 147 -15.79 -1.41 -1.34
C VAL A 147 -16.76 -0.77 -2.35
N VAL A 148 -16.23 0.02 -3.29
CA VAL A 148 -17.05 0.67 -4.32
C VAL A 148 -17.76 -0.37 -5.17
N ALA A 149 -17.07 -1.46 -5.56
CA ALA A 149 -17.67 -2.58 -6.28
C ALA A 149 -18.87 -3.15 -5.52
N VAL A 150 -18.67 -3.49 -4.24
CA VAL A 150 -19.72 -4.09 -3.39
C VAL A 150 -20.91 -3.14 -3.29
N VAL A 151 -20.68 -1.85 -3.07
CA VAL A 151 -21.76 -0.85 -3.00
C VAL A 151 -22.54 -0.81 -4.33
N VAL A 152 -21.86 -0.77 -5.48
CA VAL A 152 -22.52 -0.76 -6.79
C VAL A 152 -23.34 -2.02 -7.00
N VAL A 153 -22.80 -3.20 -6.68
CA VAL A 153 -23.52 -4.48 -6.79
C VAL A 153 -24.76 -4.49 -5.90
N VAL A 154 -24.62 -4.09 -4.64
CA VAL A 154 -25.73 -4.01 -3.69
C VAL A 154 -26.82 -3.07 -4.22
N VAL A 155 -26.46 -1.87 -4.69
CA VAL A 155 -27.42 -0.91 -5.24
C VAL A 155 -28.15 -1.49 -6.46
N VAL A 156 -27.45 -2.15 -7.39
CA VAL A 156 -28.08 -2.77 -8.56
C VAL A 156 -29.06 -3.87 -8.14
N VAL A 157 -28.66 -4.75 -7.23
CA VAL A 157 -29.52 -5.84 -6.72
C VAL A 157 -30.75 -5.26 -6.02
N VAL A 158 -30.55 -4.25 -5.17
CA VAL A 158 -31.61 -3.53 -4.48
C VAL A 158 -32.63 -2.96 -5.48
N VAL A 159 -32.17 -2.24 -6.50
CA VAL A 159 -33.05 -1.61 -7.51
C VAL A 159 -33.88 -2.68 -8.22
N VAL A 160 -33.25 -3.79 -8.61
CA VAL A 160 -33.94 -4.90 -9.28
C VAL A 160 -34.99 -5.54 -8.38
N VAL A 161 -34.66 -5.81 -7.12
CA VAL A 161 -35.60 -6.38 -6.14
C VAL A 161 -36.77 -5.42 -5.90
N VAL A 162 -36.50 -4.13 -5.73
CA VAL A 162 -37.52 -3.09 -5.53
C VAL A 162 -38.47 -3.02 -6.74
N VAL A 163 -37.95 -3.04 -7.97
CA VAL A 163 -38.77 -3.05 -9.20
C VAL A 163 -39.62 -4.31 -9.30
N VAL A 164 -39.04 -5.49 -9.07
CA VAL A 164 -39.76 -6.77 -9.13
C VAL A 164 -40.88 -6.79 -8.08
N VAL A 165 -40.57 -6.45 -6.82
CA VAL A 165 -41.57 -6.48 -5.73
C VAL A 165 -42.67 -5.46 -5.97
N PHE A 166 -42.35 -4.25 -6.44
CA PHE A 166 -43.33 -3.23 -6.79
C PHE A 166 -44.35 -3.74 -7.83
N VAL A 167 -43.87 -4.46 -8.86
CA VAL A 167 -44.72 -4.98 -9.94
C VAL A 167 -45.58 -6.16 -9.47
N TRP A 168 -45.04 -7.05 -8.63
CA TRP A 168 -45.74 -8.27 -8.21
C TRP A 168 -46.67 -8.05 -7.02
N LEU A 169 -46.23 -7.35 -5.98
CA LEU A 169 -46.91 -7.24 -4.69
C LEU A 169 -46.74 -5.83 -4.10
N PRO A 170 -47.58 -4.86 -4.53
CA PRO A 170 -47.56 -3.48 -4.01
C PRO A 170 -47.52 -3.35 -2.47
N PRO A 171 -48.25 -4.15 -1.67
CA PRO A 171 -48.19 -4.02 -0.21
C PRO A 171 -46.85 -4.46 0.41
N LEU A 172 -46.06 -5.31 -0.27
CA LEU A 172 -44.75 -5.75 0.22
C LEU A 172 -43.63 -4.75 -0.07
N PHE A 173 -43.87 -3.77 -0.96
CA PHE A 173 -42.89 -2.76 -1.34
C PHE A 173 -42.33 -1.99 -0.14
N ILE A 174 -43.19 -1.64 0.84
CA ILE A 174 -42.79 -0.89 2.03
C ILE A 174 -41.82 -1.71 2.88
N LEU A 175 -42.09 -3.00 3.08
CA LEU A 175 -41.21 -3.89 3.85
C LEU A 175 -39.84 -4.07 3.16
N VAL A 176 -39.86 -4.24 1.84
CA VAL A 176 -38.63 -4.38 1.05
C VAL A 176 -37.80 -3.11 1.08
N LEU A 177 -38.43 -1.93 0.95
CA LEU A 177 -37.75 -0.65 1.05
C LEU A 177 -37.05 -0.47 2.41
N VAL A 178 -37.71 -0.84 3.51
CA VAL A 178 -37.11 -0.76 4.86
C VAL A 178 -35.91 -1.69 5.00
N VAL A 179 -36.01 -2.93 4.51
CA VAL A 179 -34.89 -3.90 4.52
C VAL A 179 -33.72 -3.39 3.69
N VAL A 180 -34.00 -2.82 2.52
CA VAL A 180 -33.01 -2.20 1.64
C VAL A 180 -32.27 -1.07 2.33
N VAL A 181 -33.01 -0.13 2.94
CA VAL A 181 -32.41 1.02 3.63
C VAL A 181 -31.52 0.54 4.77
N ALA A 182 -32.01 -0.38 5.60
CA ALA A 182 -31.23 -0.97 6.68
C ALA A 182 -29.96 -1.69 6.17
N ALA A 183 -30.07 -2.45 5.07
CA ALA A 183 -28.93 -3.12 4.46
C ALA A 183 -27.88 -2.12 3.94
N VAL A 184 -28.31 -1.05 3.27
CA VAL A 184 -27.42 0.02 2.79
C VAL A 184 -26.73 0.71 3.96
N GLU A 185 -27.44 1.02 5.05
CA GLU A 185 -26.85 1.61 6.25
C GLU A 185 -25.76 0.71 6.86
N VAL A 186 -26.02 -0.59 7.00
CA VAL A 186 -25.03 -1.56 7.49
C VAL A 186 -23.80 -1.61 6.59
N VAL A 187 -23.98 -1.64 5.27
CA VAL A 187 -22.86 -1.62 4.32
C VAL A 187 -22.04 -0.34 4.47
N VAL A 188 -22.68 0.83 4.57
CA VAL A 188 -22.00 2.12 4.77
C VAL A 188 -21.20 2.11 6.07
N VAL A 189 -21.76 1.60 7.17
CA VAL A 189 -21.05 1.49 8.46
C VAL A 189 -19.83 0.58 8.33
N VAL A 190 -19.98 -0.60 7.72
CA VAL A 190 -18.86 -1.53 7.50
C VAL A 190 -17.76 -0.87 6.67
N VAL A 191 -18.13 -0.19 5.58
CA VAL A 191 -17.19 0.54 4.72
C VAL A 191 -16.44 1.61 5.51
N VAL A 192 -17.13 2.44 6.28
CA VAL A 192 -16.51 3.48 7.10
C VAL A 192 -15.55 2.87 8.11
N VAL A 193 -15.95 1.80 8.80
CA VAL A 193 -15.08 1.09 9.76
C VAL A 193 -13.83 0.55 9.07
N VAL A 194 -13.97 -0.10 7.91
CA VAL A 194 -12.83 -0.63 7.15
C VAL A 194 -11.89 0.50 6.73
N VAL A 195 -12.41 1.60 6.19
CA VAL A 195 -11.59 2.77 5.80
C VAL A 195 -10.86 3.34 7.03
N VAL A 196 -11.54 3.51 8.15
CA VAL A 196 -10.93 4.01 9.39
C VAL A 196 -9.82 3.07 9.88
N VAL A 197 -10.07 1.76 9.93
CA VAL A 197 -9.06 0.76 10.33
C VAL A 197 -7.85 0.82 9.41
N VAL A 198 -8.07 0.87 8.10
CA VAL A 198 -6.98 0.95 7.12
C VAL A 198 -6.17 2.23 7.33
N VAL A 199 -6.82 3.40 7.48
CA VAL A 199 -6.14 4.67 7.75
C VAL A 199 -5.34 4.62 9.05
N VAL A 200 -5.90 4.04 10.11
CA VAL A 200 -5.19 3.87 11.40
C VAL A 200 -3.96 2.98 11.22
N VAL A 201 -4.06 1.86 10.51
CA VAL A 201 -2.93 0.97 10.21
C VAL A 201 -1.84 1.71 9.44
N VAL A 202 -2.21 2.49 8.42
CA VAL A 202 -1.27 3.30 7.64
C VAL A 202 -0.52 4.27 8.53
N VAL A 203 -1.24 5.02 9.37
CA VAL A 203 -0.64 5.98 10.30
C VAL A 203 0.30 5.29 11.28
N VAL A 204 -0.11 4.17 11.86
CA VAL A 204 0.74 3.40 12.79
C VAL A 204 2.02 2.93 12.10
N VAL A 205 1.92 2.38 10.89
CA VAL A 205 3.08 1.93 10.12
C VAL A 205 4.03 3.09 9.82
N VAL A 206 3.52 4.23 9.36
CA VAL A 206 4.33 5.43 9.09
C VAL A 206 5.03 5.91 10.37
N VAL A 207 4.31 5.98 11.50
CA VAL A 207 4.88 6.38 12.79
C VAL A 207 5.98 5.41 13.22
N VAL A 208 5.76 4.10 13.12
CA VAL A 208 6.77 3.08 13.48
C VAL A 208 8.01 3.23 12.60
N VAL A 209 7.84 3.39 11.28
CA VAL A 209 8.97 3.58 10.35
C VAL A 209 9.77 4.84 10.71
N VAL A 210 9.09 5.97 10.96
CA VAL A 210 9.76 7.22 11.36
C VAL A 210 10.52 7.04 12.68
N VAL A 211 9.91 6.40 13.68
CA VAL A 211 10.55 6.12 14.96
C VAL A 211 11.80 5.24 14.78
N VAL A 212 11.72 4.19 13.97
CA VAL A 212 12.86 3.32 13.68
C VAL A 212 13.99 4.10 13.01
N VAL A 213 13.70 4.91 11.99
CA VAL A 213 14.71 5.75 11.31
C VAL A 213 15.38 6.70 12.31
N VAL A 214 14.60 7.38 13.15
CA VAL A 214 15.14 8.30 14.16
C VAL A 214 16.02 7.56 15.16
N VAL A 215 15.59 6.39 15.66
CA VAL A 215 16.39 5.58 16.59
C VAL A 215 17.71 5.15 15.95
N VAL A 216 17.69 4.68 14.70
CA VAL A 216 18.91 4.27 13.97
C VAL A 216 19.86 5.46 13.83
N VAL A 217 19.39 6.63 13.41
CA VAL A 217 20.22 7.83 13.28
C VAL A 217 20.82 8.22 14.63
N VAL A 218 20.03 8.24 15.71
CA VAL A 218 20.52 8.57 17.06
C VAL A 218 21.57 7.57 17.54
N VAL A 219 21.37 6.27 17.32
CA VAL A 219 22.35 5.23 17.69
C VAL A 219 23.66 5.42 16.93
N VAL A 220 23.60 5.64 15.61
CA VAL A 220 24.79 5.87 14.78
C VAL A 220 25.56 7.11 15.22
N VAL A 221 24.86 8.22 15.48
CA VAL A 221 25.47 9.45 16.01
C VAL A 221 26.10 9.21 17.37
N ALA A 222 25.41 8.50 18.28
CA ALA A 222 25.93 8.21 19.61
C ALA A 222 27.19 7.31 19.56
N VAL A 223 27.21 6.29 18.69
CA VAL A 223 28.38 5.45 18.46
C VAL A 223 29.54 6.28 17.93
N ALA A 224 29.31 7.14 16.93
CA ALA A 224 30.34 8.02 16.40
C ALA A 224 30.91 8.96 17.47
N VAL A 225 30.04 9.60 18.28
CA VAL A 225 30.47 10.48 19.38
C VAL A 225 31.27 9.71 20.43
N ARG A 226 30.85 8.49 20.79
CA ARG A 226 31.60 7.63 21.73
C ARG A 226 33.00 7.31 21.18
N GLU A 227 33.12 6.99 19.90
CA GLU A 227 34.42 6.77 19.26
C GLU A 227 35.29 8.03 19.22
N PHE A 228 34.72 9.19 18.87
CA PHE A 228 35.41 10.48 18.91
C PHE A 228 35.95 10.84 20.31
N GLN A 229 35.11 10.67 21.34
CA GLN A 229 35.51 10.97 22.72
C GLN A 229 36.58 10.00 23.23
N ASN A 230 36.49 8.72 22.88
CA ASN A 230 37.50 7.71 23.22
C ASN A 230 38.84 7.97 22.51
N GLY A 231 38.82 8.48 21.26
CA GLY A 231 40.03 8.93 20.57
C GLY A 231 40.69 10.14 21.25
N ARG A 232 39.90 11.17 21.62
CA ARG A 232 40.44 12.38 22.29
C ARG A 232 41.14 12.06 23.61
N ARG A 233 40.59 11.14 24.42
CA ARG A 233 41.21 10.70 25.68
C ARG A 233 42.60 10.07 25.48
N LYS A 234 42.81 9.37 24.36
CA LYS A 234 44.12 8.77 24.02
C LYS A 234 45.12 9.85 23.57
N CYS A 235 44.70 10.82 22.76
CA CYS A 235 45.56 11.91 22.29
C CYS A 235 46.01 12.85 23.43
N THR A 236 45.16 13.17 24.40
CA THR A 236 45.54 14.03 25.54
C THR A 236 46.65 13.42 26.39
N ARG A 237 46.65 12.10 26.61
CA ARG A 237 47.73 11.43 27.37
C ARG A 237 49.09 11.51 26.66
N ILE A 238 49.11 11.36 25.33
CA ILE A 238 50.35 11.42 24.54
C ILE A 238 50.96 12.83 24.61
N ASN A 239 50.13 13.88 24.51
CA ASN A 239 50.64 15.25 24.56
C ASN A 239 51.18 15.63 25.94
N THR A 240 50.60 15.10 27.03
CA THR A 240 51.10 15.34 28.40
C THR A 240 52.38 14.56 28.74
N THR A 241 52.70 13.48 28.02
CA THR A 241 53.98 12.76 28.20
C THR A 241 55.16 13.41 27.47
N VAL A 242 54.90 14.27 26.48
CA VAL A 242 55.95 14.91 25.67
C VAL A 242 56.36 16.29 26.21
N SER A 243 55.69 16.83 27.24
CA SER A 243 56.13 18.09 27.87
C SER A 243 55.81 18.18 29.37
N PRO A 244 56.75 17.77 30.23
CA PRO A 244 57.06 18.48 31.46
C PRO A 244 58.13 19.57 31.25
N GLY A 245 58.64 19.79 30.02
CA GLY A 245 59.84 20.60 29.75
C GLY A 245 59.67 21.96 29.07
N LEU A 246 58.46 22.49 28.90
CA LEU A 246 58.26 23.85 28.35
C LEU A 246 57.46 24.75 29.32
N ILE A 247 57.99 24.86 30.54
CA ILE A 247 58.04 26.12 31.27
C ILE A 247 59.46 26.65 31.02
N VAL A 248 59.65 27.47 29.98
CA VAL A 248 60.41 28.74 29.89
C VAL A 248 60.01 29.37 28.56
#